data_AF-A0A1M3P8V0-F1
#
_entry.id   AF-A0A1M3P8V0-F1
#
_cell.length_a   1.000
_cell.length_b   1.000
_cell.length_c   1.000
_cell.angle_alpha   90.00
_cell.angle_beta   90.00
_cell.angle_gamma   90.00
#
_symmetry.space_group_name_H-M   'P 1'
#
loop_
_entity.id
_entity.type
_entity.pdbx_description
1 polymer ?
#
loop_
_entity_poly.entity_id
_entity_poly.type
_entity_poly.pdbx_seq_one_letter_code
_entity_poly.pdbx_strand_id
1 'polypeptide(L)'
;MRGKICALALGLLLAAGGCGPSTDGDNETAAVPAAAPVTLQIHSATGQRHSFTVELAVDDLSQQRGLMGRTTLPDDHGMLFPFPVPHTASFWMKDTPLALDLLFIRPDGTIAAILPGQPNDLHPLSAGEPVSAVLEIRQGRARALGLTAGDRVRWGDCTGTPAPAGNAWRPDRFCPEGFD
;
A
#
# COMPACT_ATOMS: atom_id res chain seq x y z
N MET A 1 -24.54 8.69 80.18
CA MET A 1 -24.34 7.68 81.23
C MET A 1 -23.92 6.38 80.54
N ARG A 2 -22.71 5.85 80.84
CA ARG A 2 -22.30 4.43 80.87
C ARG A 2 -22.86 3.54 79.73
N GLY A 3 -22.13 3.17 78.67
CA GLY A 3 -20.93 2.32 78.70
C GLY A 3 -21.32 0.84 78.66
N LYS A 4 -20.85 0.07 77.65
CA LYS A 4 -20.29 -1.30 77.74
C LYS A 4 -20.13 -1.97 76.37
N ILE A 5 -18.89 -2.39 76.13
CA ILE A 5 -18.44 -3.35 75.12
C ILE A 5 -18.95 -4.74 75.50
N CYS A 6 -19.33 -5.56 74.52
CA CYS A 6 -19.37 -7.01 74.67
C CYS A 6 -18.89 -7.65 73.36
N ALA A 7 -17.72 -8.28 73.42
CA ALA A 7 -17.20 -9.17 72.40
C ALA A 7 -17.80 -10.57 72.60
N LEU A 8 -18.08 -11.31 71.52
CA LEU A 8 -17.66 -12.70 71.38
C LEU A 8 -17.83 -13.18 69.93
N ALA A 9 -16.91 -14.06 69.54
CA ALA A 9 -16.53 -14.44 68.19
C ALA A 9 -17.43 -15.51 67.54
N LEU A 10 -17.40 -15.58 66.21
CA LEU A 10 -17.75 -16.78 65.47
C LEU A 10 -16.98 -16.87 64.14
N GLY A 11 -16.29 -17.99 63.94
CA GLY A 11 -16.31 -18.71 62.66
C GLY A 11 -15.30 -18.32 61.58
N LEU A 12 -14.23 -19.10 61.53
CA LEU A 12 -13.33 -19.36 60.39
C LEU A 12 -14.06 -19.62 59.06
N LEU A 13 -13.64 -19.00 57.94
CA LEU A 13 -13.70 -19.60 56.60
C LEU A 13 -12.68 -18.92 55.65
N LEU A 14 -11.74 -19.70 55.12
CA LEU A 14 -10.85 -19.30 54.03
C LEU A 14 -11.64 -19.25 52.72
N ALA A 15 -11.53 -18.15 51.98
CA ALA A 15 -11.65 -18.15 50.52
C ALA A 15 -10.76 -17.04 49.97
N ALA A 16 -9.70 -17.44 49.27
CA ALA A 16 -8.88 -16.56 48.46
C ALA A 16 -9.72 -16.02 47.29
N GLY A 17 -9.90 -14.70 47.23
CA GLY A 17 -10.54 -14.01 46.13
C GLY A 17 -9.77 -12.73 45.83
N GLY A 18 -8.76 -12.82 44.99
CA GLY A 18 -8.01 -11.67 44.50
C GLY A 18 -8.93 -10.80 43.65
N CYS A 19 -9.15 -9.56 44.08
CA CYS A 19 -9.79 -8.54 43.27
C CYS A 19 -8.68 -7.84 42.48
N GLY A 20 -8.40 -8.32 41.27
CA GLY A 20 -7.63 -7.58 40.28
C GLY A 20 -8.60 -6.78 39.42
N PRO A 21 -8.33 -5.50 39.11
CA PRO A 21 -9.13 -4.78 38.14
C PRO A 21 -8.94 -5.42 36.76
N SER A 22 -10.02 -5.99 36.22
CA SER A 22 -10.12 -6.31 34.81
C SER A 22 -10.18 -4.98 34.05
N THR A 23 -9.07 -4.58 33.46
CA THR A 23 -9.04 -3.60 32.39
C THR A 23 -9.76 -4.19 31.18
N ASP A 24 -10.96 -3.70 30.93
CA ASP A 24 -11.69 -3.93 29.69
C ASP A 24 -10.80 -3.56 28.50
N GLY A 25 -10.75 -4.48 27.54
CA GLY A 25 -9.80 -4.47 26.44
C GLY A 25 -9.86 -3.20 25.61
N ASP A 26 -8.72 -2.54 25.55
CA ASP A 26 -8.36 -1.64 24.47
C ASP A 26 -8.44 -2.45 23.18
N ASN A 27 -9.51 -2.25 22.40
CA ASN A 27 -9.53 -2.65 20.99
C ASN A 27 -8.62 -1.67 20.25
N GLU A 28 -7.33 -1.79 20.51
CA GLU A 28 -6.28 -1.21 19.69
C GLU A 28 -6.43 -1.88 18.33
N THR A 29 -7.10 -1.17 17.42
CA THR A 29 -6.98 -1.43 15.99
C THR A 29 -5.50 -1.27 15.68
N ALA A 30 -4.76 -2.37 15.79
CA ALA A 30 -3.35 -2.41 15.50
C ALA A 30 -3.21 -1.97 14.05
N ALA A 31 -2.79 -0.72 13.87
CA ALA A 31 -2.43 -0.20 12.58
C ALA A 31 -1.31 -1.11 12.06
N VAL A 32 -1.62 -1.90 11.02
CA VAL A 32 -0.59 -2.65 10.32
C VAL A 32 0.49 -1.65 9.89
N PRO A 33 1.76 -1.85 10.28
CA PRO A 33 2.80 -0.91 9.90
C PRO A 33 2.86 -0.84 8.37
N ALA A 34 2.65 0.36 7.83
CA ALA A 34 2.77 0.59 6.39
C ALA A 34 4.18 0.20 5.95
N ALA A 35 4.29 -0.58 4.87
CA ALA A 35 5.58 -0.93 4.29
C ALA A 35 6.37 0.34 3.97
N ALA A 36 7.70 0.30 4.14
CA ALA A 36 8.55 1.43 3.83
C ALA A 36 8.39 1.83 2.35
N PRO A 37 8.34 3.13 2.03
CA PRO A 37 8.26 3.58 0.64
C PRO A 37 9.45 3.11 -0.18
N VAL A 38 9.22 2.87 -1.47
CA VAL A 38 10.23 2.42 -2.43
C VAL A 38 10.46 3.49 -3.49
N THR A 39 11.70 3.61 -3.97
CA THR A 39 12.00 4.43 -5.15
C THR A 39 11.59 3.68 -6.41
N LEU A 40 10.69 4.29 -7.18
CA LEU A 40 10.32 3.86 -8.53
C LEU A 40 10.93 4.81 -9.55
N GLN A 41 11.42 4.26 -10.66
CA GLN A 41 11.99 5.02 -11.76
C GLN A 41 11.24 4.73 -13.05
N ILE A 42 10.98 5.77 -13.83
CA ILE A 42 10.43 5.70 -15.18
C ILE A 42 11.45 6.27 -16.15
N HIS A 43 11.84 5.49 -17.15
CA HIS A 43 12.65 5.93 -18.28
C HIS A 43 11.74 6.19 -19.47
N SER A 44 11.64 7.44 -19.89
CA SER A 44 10.87 7.81 -21.07
C SER A 44 11.59 7.42 -22.35
N ALA A 45 10.84 7.23 -23.44
CA ALA A 45 11.39 7.00 -24.77
C ALA A 45 12.30 8.16 -25.26
N THR A 46 12.17 9.35 -24.66
CA THR A 46 13.03 10.52 -24.94
C THR A 46 14.34 10.51 -24.15
N GLY A 47 14.61 9.47 -23.36
CA GLY A 47 15.82 9.31 -22.56
C GLY A 47 15.80 10.05 -21.23
N GLN A 48 14.65 10.62 -20.84
CA GLN A 48 14.50 11.26 -19.53
C GLN A 48 14.24 10.20 -18.45
N ARG A 49 14.75 10.48 -17.24
CA ARG A 49 14.54 9.62 -16.07
C ARG A 49 13.74 10.38 -15.03
N HIS A 50 12.67 9.78 -14.56
CA HIS A 50 11.79 10.34 -13.55
C HIS A 50 11.75 9.41 -12.34
N SER A 51 11.92 9.97 -11.15
CA SER A 51 11.88 9.21 -9.89
C SER A 51 10.62 9.54 -9.11
N PHE A 52 10.06 8.53 -8.46
CA PHE A 52 8.92 8.65 -7.56
C PHE A 52 9.21 7.90 -6.26
N THR A 53 8.74 8.46 -5.15
CA THR A 53 8.65 7.77 -3.86
C THR A 53 7.27 7.13 -3.76
N VAL A 54 7.19 5.80 -3.78
CA VAL A 54 5.91 5.09 -3.82
C VAL A 54 5.65 4.30 -2.56
N GLU A 55 4.45 4.42 -2.01
CA GLU A 55 3.94 3.48 -1.00
C GLU A 55 3.52 2.17 -1.67
N LEU A 56 3.75 1.03 -1.02
CA LEU A 56 3.37 -0.27 -1.54
C LEU A 56 2.01 -0.73 -1.01
N ALA A 57 1.11 -1.06 -1.91
CA ALA A 57 -0.14 -1.76 -1.61
C ALA A 57 0.02 -3.25 -1.96
N VAL A 58 0.44 -4.06 -0.98
CA VAL A 58 0.84 -5.46 -1.19
C VAL A 58 -0.27 -6.44 -0.83
N ASP A 59 -0.87 -6.28 0.35
CA ASP A 59 -1.95 -7.12 0.84
C ASP A 59 -3.33 -6.65 0.33
N ASP A 60 -4.32 -7.53 0.41
CA ASP A 60 -5.67 -7.27 -0.11
C ASP A 60 -6.31 -6.02 0.51
N LEU A 61 -6.06 -5.72 1.78
CA LEU A 61 -6.66 -4.55 2.44
C LEU A 61 -6.00 -3.26 1.94
N SER A 62 -4.67 -3.24 1.83
CA SER A 62 -3.97 -2.06 1.29
C SER A 62 -4.28 -1.84 -0.20
N GLN A 63 -4.43 -2.90 -0.99
CA GLN A 63 -4.85 -2.80 -2.40
C GLN A 63 -6.30 -2.32 -2.56
N GLN A 64 -7.24 -2.85 -1.76
CA GLN A 64 -8.63 -2.40 -1.81
C GLN A 64 -8.80 -0.95 -1.36
N ARG A 65 -8.01 -0.52 -0.37
CA ARG A 65 -8.04 0.86 0.14
C ARG A 65 -7.39 1.83 -0.84
N GLY A 66 -6.25 1.48 -1.43
CA GLY A 66 -5.50 2.39 -2.29
C GLY A 66 -5.27 3.77 -1.66
N LEU A 67 -5.54 4.83 -2.44
CA LEU A 67 -5.48 6.22 -2.02
C LEU A 67 -6.82 6.80 -1.49
N MET A 68 -7.80 5.95 -1.10
CA MET A 68 -9.09 6.39 -0.55
C MET A 68 -8.94 7.43 0.58
N GLY A 69 -9.79 8.45 0.56
CA GLY A 69 -9.86 9.51 1.56
C GLY A 69 -8.68 10.49 1.56
N ARG A 70 -7.62 10.27 0.78
CA ARG A 70 -6.50 11.20 0.69
C ARG A 70 -6.89 12.44 -0.11
N THR A 71 -6.47 13.61 0.37
CA THR A 71 -6.78 14.90 -0.25
C THR A 71 -5.57 15.57 -0.90
N THR A 72 -4.36 15.04 -0.66
CA THR A 72 -3.11 15.53 -1.24
C THR A 72 -2.20 14.36 -1.63
N LEU A 73 -1.39 14.56 -2.68
CA LEU A 73 -0.36 13.63 -3.14
C LEU A 73 0.75 14.44 -3.84
N PRO A 74 2.00 14.50 -3.32
CA PRO A 74 3.08 15.23 -3.99
C PRO A 74 3.37 14.72 -5.41
N ASP A 75 3.97 15.58 -6.25
CA ASP A 75 4.15 15.30 -7.69
C ASP A 75 5.19 14.22 -8.00
N ASP A 76 6.07 13.93 -7.04
CA ASP A 76 7.08 12.88 -7.04
C ASP A 76 6.69 11.72 -6.11
N HIS A 77 5.41 11.61 -5.74
CA HIS A 77 4.89 10.51 -4.93
C HIS A 77 3.79 9.74 -5.66
N GLY A 78 3.57 8.50 -5.21
CA GLY A 78 2.50 7.66 -5.70
C GLY A 78 2.22 6.46 -4.79
N MET A 79 1.33 5.59 -5.26
CA MET A 79 1.11 4.28 -4.68
C MET A 79 1.28 3.22 -5.76
N LEU A 80 2.05 2.18 -5.44
CA LEU A 80 2.33 1.07 -6.33
C LEU A 80 1.61 -0.17 -5.83
N PHE A 81 0.92 -0.84 -6.74
CA PHE A 81 0.19 -2.09 -6.53
C PHE A 81 0.95 -3.20 -7.26
N PRO A 82 1.99 -3.82 -6.65
CA PRO A 82 2.72 -4.92 -7.26
C PRO A 82 1.96 -6.24 -7.12
N PHE A 83 1.98 -7.06 -8.16
CA PHE A 83 1.31 -8.36 -8.16
C PHE A 83 2.30 -9.53 -8.21
N PRO A 84 2.04 -10.62 -7.47
CA PRO A 84 2.87 -11.82 -7.50
C PRO A 84 2.79 -12.56 -8.84
N VAL A 85 1.63 -12.49 -9.49
CA VAL A 85 1.37 -13.10 -10.79
C VAL A 85 0.71 -12.05 -11.68
N PRO A 86 1.21 -11.84 -12.92
CA PRO A 86 0.57 -10.93 -13.85
C PRO A 86 -0.87 -11.34 -14.14
N HIS A 87 -1.79 -10.38 -14.09
CA HIS A 87 -3.20 -10.61 -14.40
C HIS A 87 -3.84 -9.34 -14.95
N THR A 88 -5.02 -9.46 -15.56
CA THR A 88 -5.79 -8.31 -16.03
C THR A 88 -6.41 -7.59 -14.83
N ALA A 89 -5.71 -6.59 -14.33
CA ALA A 89 -6.17 -5.79 -13.19
C ALA A 89 -7.28 -4.83 -13.60
N SER A 90 -8.22 -4.58 -12.69
CA SER A 90 -9.29 -3.60 -12.84
C SER A 90 -9.34 -2.70 -11.61
N PHE A 91 -9.25 -1.40 -11.84
CA PHE A 91 -9.25 -0.36 -10.80
C PHE A 91 -10.52 0.49 -10.89
N TRP A 92 -10.78 1.23 -9.84
CA TRP A 92 -11.84 2.24 -9.75
C TRP A 92 -11.37 3.36 -8.82
N MET A 93 -12.15 4.42 -8.71
CA MET A 93 -11.82 5.60 -7.91
C MET A 93 -12.76 5.74 -6.71
N LYS A 94 -13.40 4.64 -6.27
CA LYS A 94 -14.32 4.62 -5.13
C LYS A 94 -13.67 5.29 -3.91
N ASP A 95 -14.38 6.25 -3.31
CA ASP A 95 -13.95 7.00 -2.11
C ASP A 95 -12.57 7.69 -2.25
N THR A 96 -12.10 7.92 -3.49
CA THR A 96 -10.84 8.60 -3.82
C THR A 96 -11.15 9.99 -4.38
N PRO A 97 -11.04 11.07 -3.58
CA PRO A 97 -11.37 12.43 -4.03
C PRO A 97 -10.25 13.06 -4.87
N LEU A 98 -9.04 12.50 -4.86
CA LEU A 98 -7.95 12.90 -5.76
C LEU A 98 -8.21 12.38 -7.17
N ALA A 99 -7.99 13.24 -8.17
CA ALA A 99 -7.87 12.77 -9.55
C ALA A 99 -6.48 12.17 -9.75
N LEU A 100 -6.41 11.00 -10.40
CA LEU A 100 -5.16 10.23 -10.56
C LEU A 100 -4.87 9.89 -12.03
N ASP A 101 -3.60 9.68 -12.35
CA ASP A 101 -3.18 8.92 -13.53
C ASP A 101 -2.85 7.49 -13.06
N LEU A 102 -3.42 6.48 -13.72
CA LEU A 102 -3.16 5.06 -13.45
C LEU A 102 -2.26 4.51 -14.54
N LEU A 103 -1.02 4.18 -14.18
CA LEU A 103 -0.01 3.63 -15.08
C LEU A 103 0.02 2.11 -14.90
N PHE A 104 -0.48 1.39 -15.89
CA PHE A 104 -0.50 -0.07 -15.92
C PHE A 104 0.84 -0.60 -16.44
N ILE A 105 1.52 -1.48 -15.71
CA ILE A 105 2.91 -1.88 -15.99
C ILE A 105 2.98 -3.37 -16.35
N ARG A 106 3.49 -3.67 -17.54
CA ARG A 106 3.67 -5.04 -18.06
C ARG A 106 4.77 -5.81 -17.31
N PRO A 107 4.81 -7.15 -17.46
CA PRO A 107 5.87 -7.98 -16.86
C PRO A 107 7.29 -7.67 -17.33
N ASP A 108 7.46 -7.09 -18.52
CA ASP A 108 8.75 -6.62 -19.05
C ASP A 108 9.13 -5.21 -18.57
N GLY A 109 8.27 -4.61 -17.74
CA GLY A 109 8.43 -3.26 -17.20
C GLY A 109 7.99 -2.15 -18.12
N THR A 110 7.43 -2.42 -19.29
CA THR A 110 6.87 -1.35 -20.13
C THR A 110 5.51 -0.90 -19.63
N ILE A 111 5.17 0.38 -19.80
CA ILE A 111 3.83 0.89 -19.53
C ILE A 111 2.88 0.35 -20.60
N ALA A 112 1.83 -0.34 -20.17
CA ALA A 112 0.74 -0.82 -20.99
C ALA A 112 -0.19 0.31 -21.44
N ALA A 113 -0.68 1.06 -20.46
CA ALA A 113 -1.60 2.16 -20.65
C ALA A 113 -1.45 3.16 -19.50
N ILE A 114 -1.83 4.41 -19.79
CA ILE A 114 -1.99 5.46 -18.79
C ILE A 114 -3.44 5.91 -18.87
N LEU A 115 -4.23 5.64 -17.84
CA LEU A 115 -5.67 5.93 -17.83
C LEU A 115 -5.99 7.00 -16.77
N PRO A 116 -6.85 7.98 -17.07
CA PRO A 116 -7.24 9.00 -16.11
C PRO A 116 -8.29 8.46 -15.13
N GLY A 117 -7.98 8.44 -13.85
CA GLY A 117 -8.91 8.19 -12.76
C GLY A 117 -9.66 9.46 -12.37
N GLN A 118 -10.98 9.48 -12.57
CA GLN A 118 -11.85 10.58 -12.15
C GLN A 118 -12.28 10.41 -10.69
N PRO A 119 -12.29 11.49 -9.87
CA PRO A 119 -12.64 11.39 -8.45
C PRO A 119 -13.97 10.67 -8.20
N ASN A 120 -13.99 9.70 -7.28
CA ASN A 120 -15.16 8.93 -6.88
C ASN A 120 -15.86 8.13 -7.99
N ASP A 121 -15.24 8.00 -9.17
CA ASP A 121 -15.81 7.25 -10.28
C ASP A 121 -15.69 5.73 -10.05
N LEU A 122 -16.78 5.01 -10.34
CA LEU A 122 -16.87 3.56 -10.18
C LEU A 122 -16.71 2.80 -11.49
N HIS A 123 -16.55 3.50 -12.62
CA HIS A 123 -16.28 2.83 -13.89
C HIS A 123 -14.93 2.10 -13.82
N PRO A 124 -14.89 0.81 -14.25
CA PRO A 124 -13.67 0.04 -14.19
C PRO A 124 -12.62 0.56 -15.17
N LEU A 125 -11.40 0.76 -14.68
CA LEU A 125 -10.22 1.11 -15.44
C LEU A 125 -9.33 -0.12 -15.57
N SER A 126 -9.03 -0.52 -16.80
CA SER A 126 -8.16 -1.66 -17.08
C SER A 126 -7.39 -1.42 -18.37
N ALA A 127 -6.14 -1.88 -18.43
CA ALA A 127 -5.38 -1.94 -19.66
C ALA A 127 -5.90 -3.02 -20.64
N GLY A 128 -6.79 -3.91 -20.19
CA GLY A 128 -7.32 -5.00 -21.02
C GLY A 128 -6.34 -6.15 -21.28
N GLU A 129 -5.17 -6.12 -20.65
CA GLU A 129 -4.12 -7.14 -20.78
C GLU A 129 -3.46 -7.43 -19.40
N PRO A 130 -2.73 -8.56 -19.25
CA PRO A 130 -2.04 -8.87 -18.00
C PRO A 130 -0.93 -7.88 -17.65
N VAL A 131 -0.93 -7.42 -16.39
CA VAL A 131 0.05 -6.46 -15.84
C VAL A 131 0.67 -7.00 -14.56
N SER A 132 1.92 -6.64 -14.29
CA SER A 132 2.64 -6.99 -13.05
C SER A 132 2.49 -5.94 -11.97
N ALA A 133 2.12 -4.72 -12.32
CA ALA A 133 1.83 -3.67 -11.35
C ALA A 133 0.92 -2.59 -11.92
N VAL A 134 0.34 -1.79 -11.04
CA VAL A 134 -0.27 -0.48 -11.37
C VAL A 134 0.33 0.58 -10.47
N LEU A 135 0.68 1.74 -11.04
CA LEU A 135 1.16 2.92 -10.31
C LEU A 135 0.10 4.02 -10.38
N GLU A 136 -0.33 4.50 -9.22
CA GLU A 136 -1.18 5.69 -9.07
C GLU A 136 -0.32 6.92 -8.76
N ILE A 137 -0.45 7.97 -9.58
CA ILE A 137 0.14 9.29 -9.35
C ILE A 137 -0.91 10.38 -9.54
N ARG A 138 -0.62 11.63 -9.13
CA ARG A 138 -1.52 12.77 -9.35
C ARG A 138 -1.89 12.89 -10.84
N GLN A 139 -3.15 13.11 -11.16
CA GLN A 139 -3.60 13.27 -12.54
C GLN A 139 -2.87 14.41 -13.27
N GLY A 140 -2.57 14.17 -14.54
CA GLY A 140 -1.84 15.10 -15.40
C GLY A 140 -0.32 15.06 -15.21
N ARG A 141 0.17 14.35 -14.19
CA ARG A 141 1.61 14.23 -13.95
C ARG A 141 2.30 13.45 -15.06
N ALA A 142 1.68 12.36 -15.54
CA ALA A 142 2.21 11.60 -16.67
C ALA A 142 2.38 12.49 -17.91
N ARG A 143 1.35 13.27 -18.24
CA ARG A 143 1.39 14.22 -19.37
C ARG A 143 2.44 15.31 -19.16
N ALA A 144 2.56 15.88 -17.96
CA ALA A 144 3.53 16.92 -17.65
C ALA A 144 4.99 16.45 -17.81
N LEU A 145 5.23 15.16 -17.57
CA LEU A 145 6.53 14.50 -17.74
C LEU A 145 6.74 13.92 -19.14
N GLY A 146 5.73 13.97 -20.01
CA GLY A 146 5.79 13.36 -21.34
C GLY A 146 5.80 11.84 -21.33
N LEU A 147 5.26 11.22 -20.27
CA LEU A 147 5.17 9.76 -20.16
C LEU A 147 4.10 9.19 -21.09
N THR A 148 4.40 8.04 -21.69
CA THR A 148 3.54 7.35 -22.64
C THR A 148 3.61 5.83 -22.47
N ALA A 149 2.68 5.11 -23.11
CA ALA A 149 2.77 3.66 -23.22
C ALA A 149 4.08 3.26 -23.93
N GLY A 150 4.74 2.22 -23.43
CA GLY A 150 6.06 1.78 -23.90
C GLY A 150 7.24 2.33 -23.10
N ASP A 151 7.06 3.42 -22.34
CA ASP A 151 8.07 3.86 -21.37
C ASP A 151 8.31 2.79 -20.33
N ARG A 152 9.50 2.79 -19.73
CA ARG A 152 9.97 1.66 -18.93
C ARG A 152 9.94 2.00 -17.46
N VAL A 153 9.55 1.06 -16.62
CA VAL A 153 9.44 1.21 -15.18
C VAL A 153 10.29 0.16 -14.44
N ARG A 154 10.98 0.58 -13.39
CA ARG A 154 11.60 -0.30 -12.38
C ARG A 154 11.37 0.27 -10.98
N TRP A 155 11.51 -0.55 -9.95
CA TRP A 155 11.54 -0.05 -8.57
C TRP A 155 12.41 -0.91 -7.66
N GLY A 156 12.80 -0.31 -6.53
CA GLY A 156 13.63 -0.96 -5.54
C GLY A 156 15.12 -0.99 -5.91
N ASP A 157 15.87 -1.77 -5.16
CA ASP A 157 17.31 -1.92 -5.37
C ASP A 157 17.60 -2.90 -6.52
N CYS A 158 18.08 -2.36 -7.63
CA CYS A 158 18.57 -3.12 -8.78
C CYS A 158 20.10 -3.20 -8.85
N THR A 159 20.82 -2.72 -7.83
CA THR A 159 22.28 -2.80 -7.76
C THR A 159 22.72 -4.13 -7.15
N GLY A 160 23.33 -5.01 -7.94
CA GLY A 160 23.98 -6.23 -7.44
C GLY A 160 23.13 -7.51 -7.43
N THR A 161 23.86 -8.62 -7.70
CA THR A 161 23.54 -10.06 -7.78
C THR A 161 22.18 -10.42 -8.42
N PRO A 162 22.13 -11.36 -9.40
CA PRO A 162 20.87 -11.88 -9.92
C PRO A 162 19.90 -12.22 -8.78
N ALA A 163 18.58 -12.07 -9.02
CA ALA A 163 17.56 -12.53 -8.08
C ALA A 163 18.01 -13.88 -7.49
N PRO A 164 17.99 -14.04 -6.14
CA PRO A 164 18.53 -15.24 -5.52
C PRO A 164 17.97 -16.48 -6.20
N ALA A 165 18.80 -17.52 -6.40
CA ALA A 165 18.35 -18.77 -7.00
C ALA A 165 17.14 -19.29 -6.20
N GLY A 166 15.95 -19.13 -6.78
CA GLY A 166 14.68 -19.18 -6.07
C GLY A 166 13.76 -18.07 -6.54
N ASN A 167 12.75 -18.46 -7.29
CA ASN A 167 11.57 -17.74 -7.78
C ASN A 167 10.71 -17.03 -6.70
N ALA A 168 11.30 -16.58 -5.59
CA ALA A 168 10.60 -15.84 -4.54
C ALA A 168 10.29 -14.42 -5.04
N TRP A 169 9.01 -14.16 -5.28
CA TRP A 169 8.50 -12.84 -5.62
C TRP A 169 8.78 -11.82 -4.51
N ARG A 170 9.09 -10.58 -4.90
CA ARG A 170 9.47 -9.46 -4.03
C ARG A 170 8.63 -8.24 -4.43
N PRO A 171 7.67 -7.79 -3.59
CA PRO A 171 6.86 -6.61 -3.92
C PRO A 171 7.68 -5.32 -3.95
N ASP A 172 8.80 -5.28 -3.21
CA ASP A 172 9.68 -4.14 -3.03
C ASP A 172 10.77 -4.02 -4.09
N ARG A 173 10.87 -4.98 -5.03
CA ARG A 173 11.93 -5.00 -6.04
C ARG A 173 11.42 -5.56 -7.37
N PHE A 174 11.59 -4.78 -8.43
CA PHE A 174 11.34 -5.21 -9.80
C PHE A 174 12.34 -4.57 -10.75
N CYS A 175 13.17 -5.42 -11.36
CA CYS A 175 14.32 -5.04 -12.19
C CYS A 175 14.23 -5.72 -13.55
N PRO A 176 13.40 -5.22 -14.48
CA PRO A 176 13.26 -5.80 -15.81
C PRO A 176 14.56 -5.63 -16.61
N GLU A 177 14.87 -6.61 -17.46
CA GLU A 177 16.10 -6.62 -18.26
C GLU A 177 16.19 -5.41 -19.20
N GLY A 178 17.39 -4.83 -19.35
CA GLY A 178 17.65 -3.75 -20.31
C GLY A 178 17.19 -2.37 -19.84
N PHE A 179 16.86 -2.16 -18.57
CA PHE A 179 16.45 -0.87 -18.02
C PHE A 179 17.60 0.18 -17.92
N ASP A 180 18.85 -0.20 -18.18
CA ASP A 180 20.04 0.65 -17.97
C ASP A 180 20.13 1.88 -18.88
#